data_AF-A0A848ATH8-F1
#
_entry.id   AF-A0A848ATH8-F1
#
_cell.length_a   1.000
_cell.length_b   1.000
_cell.length_c   1.000
_cell.angle_alpha   90.00
_cell.angle_beta   90.00
_cell.angle_gamma   90.00
#
_symmetry.space_group_name_H-M   'P 1'
#
loop_
_entity.id
_entity.type
_entity.pdbx_description
1 polymer ?
#
loop_
_entity_poly.entity_id
_entity_poly.type
_entity_poly.pdbx_seq_one_letter_code
_entity_poly.pdbx_strand_id
1 'polypeptide(L)'
;MKLSEIIKKALKGEELNALEKAELERFDPDALTQRAADAETQLKEAREKLDAAEQDKMTEAEKFKKRAEQAEAKLKTSEEARRTAEADRDEAKRQHAALVRSNRIAELAAKHKCEDAEYLDFLAEKRGVDINDDAKAGEFIEALKKEAPKYFAADVKPGAGAPPPQQPQEKPQPGDRIGSIIESLNNAPEIQPEIQ
;
A
#
# COMPACT_ATOMS: atom_id res chain seq x y z
N MET A 1 32.00 9.89 -20.89
CA MET A 1 30.83 10.21 -20.05
C MET A 1 30.47 8.95 -19.28
N LYS A 2 30.01 9.02 -18.03
CA LYS A 2 29.68 7.79 -17.28
C LYS A 2 28.33 7.25 -17.74
N LEU A 3 28.16 5.92 -17.82
CA LEU A 3 26.88 5.29 -18.17
C LEU A 3 25.73 5.79 -17.27
N SER A 4 26.02 6.05 -15.99
CA SER A 4 25.07 6.65 -15.04
C SER A 4 24.56 8.04 -15.46
N GLU A 5 25.38 8.83 -16.15
CA GLU A 5 25.00 10.16 -16.64
C GLU A 5 24.14 10.04 -17.90
N ILE A 6 24.44 9.07 -18.76
CA ILE A 6 23.66 8.75 -19.97
C ILE A 6 22.27 8.22 -19.57
N ILE A 7 22.19 7.32 -18.58
CA ILE A 7 20.93 6.81 -18.04
C ILE A 7 20.12 7.95 -17.39
N LYS A 8 20.75 8.83 -16.62
CA LYS A 8 20.07 10.00 -16.03
C LYS A 8 19.53 10.96 -17.08
N LYS A 9 20.26 11.16 -18.17
CA LYS A 9 19.86 11.99 -19.31
C LYS A 9 18.64 11.39 -20.02
N ALA A 10 18.67 10.08 -20.27
CA ALA A 10 17.54 9.32 -20.81
C ALA A 10 16.29 9.38 -19.91
N LEU A 11 16.45 9.23 -18.59
CA LEU A 11 15.35 9.32 -17.62
C LEU A 11 14.71 10.71 -17.51
N LYS A 12 15.47 11.77 -17.85
CA LYS A 12 14.97 13.15 -17.92
C LYS A 12 14.29 13.49 -19.26
N GLY A 13 14.29 12.56 -20.22
CA GLY A 13 13.74 12.79 -21.56
C GLY A 13 14.61 13.66 -22.47
N GLU A 14 15.89 13.85 -22.14
CA GLU A 14 16.83 14.61 -22.96
C GLU A 14 17.36 13.75 -24.13
N GLU A 15 17.54 14.35 -25.32
CA GLU A 15 18.03 13.63 -26.49
C GLU A 15 19.47 13.13 -26.29
N LEU A 16 19.66 11.83 -26.53
CA LEU A 16 20.97 11.20 -26.53
C LEU A 16 21.67 11.41 -27.88
N ASN A 17 22.93 11.85 -27.84
CA ASN A 17 23.76 11.97 -29.03
C ASN A 17 24.22 10.59 -29.56
N ALA A 18 24.78 10.55 -30.76
CA ALA A 18 25.18 9.29 -31.41
C ALA A 18 26.21 8.47 -30.60
N LEU A 19 27.08 9.13 -29.85
CA LEU A 19 28.07 8.46 -28.99
C LEU A 19 27.43 7.91 -27.71
N GLU A 20 26.46 8.62 -27.13
CA GLU A 20 25.69 8.19 -25.96
C GLU A 20 24.80 6.98 -26.28
N LYS A 21 24.20 6.96 -27.48
CA LYS A 21 23.44 5.80 -27.98
C LYS A 21 24.32 4.57 -28.20
N ALA A 22 25.47 4.75 -28.85
CA ALA A 22 26.42 3.65 -29.06
C ALA A 22 26.97 3.06 -27.76
N GLU A 23 27.11 3.88 -26.70
CA GLU A 23 27.56 3.42 -25.38
C GLU A 23 26.46 2.62 -24.63
N LEU A 24 25.18 3.02 -24.78
CA LEU A 24 24.05 2.25 -24.25
C LEU A 24 23.85 0.93 -24.99
N GLU A 25 24.01 0.89 -26.31
CA GLU A 25 23.88 -0.34 -27.09
C GLU A 25 24.98 -1.36 -26.77
N ARG A 26 26.15 -0.89 -26.33
CA ARG A 26 27.24 -1.75 -25.86
C ARG A 26 27.08 -2.19 -24.40
N PHE A 27 26.13 -1.63 -23.68
CA PHE A 27 25.90 -2.00 -22.29
C PHE A 27 25.16 -3.32 -22.21
N ASP A 28 25.86 -4.33 -21.69
CA ASP A 28 25.30 -5.66 -21.43
C ASP A 28 24.98 -5.80 -19.93
N PRO A 29 23.69 -5.72 -19.55
CA PRO A 29 23.27 -5.86 -18.16
C PRO A 29 23.50 -7.28 -17.61
N ASP A 30 23.50 -8.31 -18.46
CA ASP A 30 23.71 -9.69 -18.04
C ASP A 30 25.18 -9.92 -17.72
N ALA A 31 26.09 -9.39 -18.53
CA ALA A 31 27.53 -9.40 -18.24
C ALA A 31 27.87 -8.63 -16.95
N LEU A 32 27.17 -7.54 -16.64
CA LEU A 32 27.36 -6.81 -15.38
C LEU A 32 26.90 -7.64 -14.19
N THR A 33 25.74 -8.28 -14.32
CA THR A 33 25.17 -9.16 -13.28
C THR A 33 26.09 -10.35 -13.02
N GLN A 34 26.62 -10.97 -14.07
CA GLN A 34 27.59 -12.07 -13.95
C GLN A 34 28.87 -11.62 -13.24
N ARG A 35 29.42 -10.46 -13.63
CA ARG A 35 30.62 -9.91 -12.98
C ARG A 35 30.38 -9.59 -11.50
N ALA A 36 29.18 -9.15 -11.13
CA ALA A 36 28.82 -8.92 -9.74
C ALA A 36 28.75 -10.24 -8.95
N ALA A 37 28.13 -11.27 -9.52
CA ALA A 37 28.07 -12.61 -8.91
C ALA A 37 29.47 -13.25 -8.76
N ASP A 38 30.32 -13.10 -9.78
CA ASP A 38 31.71 -13.58 -9.75
C ASP A 38 32.52 -12.83 -8.68
N ALA A 39 32.35 -11.50 -8.57
CA ALA A 39 33.01 -10.70 -7.55
C ALA A 39 32.54 -11.05 -6.13
N GLU A 40 31.25 -11.33 -5.94
CA GLU A 40 30.70 -11.78 -4.66
C GLU A 40 31.26 -13.16 -4.27
N THR A 41 31.36 -14.06 -5.24
CA THR A 41 31.97 -15.39 -5.05
C THR A 41 33.45 -15.25 -4.66
N GLN A 42 34.22 -14.41 -5.37
CA GLN A 42 35.62 -14.16 -5.05
C GLN A 42 35.80 -13.52 -3.68
N LEU A 43 34.92 -12.59 -3.29
CA LEU A 43 34.95 -11.99 -1.95
C LEU A 43 34.67 -13.00 -0.86
N LYS A 44 33.73 -13.92 -1.08
CA LYS A 44 33.42 -15.00 -0.14
C LYS A 44 34.62 -15.94 0.01
N GLU A 45 35.19 -16.39 -1.10
CA GLU A 45 36.38 -17.26 -1.08
C GLU A 45 37.60 -16.59 -0.43
N ALA A 46 37.81 -15.29 -0.71
CA ALA A 46 38.90 -14.54 -0.10
C ALA A 46 38.71 -14.40 1.42
N ARG A 47 37.48 -14.18 1.89
CA ARG A 47 37.14 -14.14 3.31
C ARG A 47 37.37 -15.50 3.99
N GLU A 48 36.93 -16.58 3.36
CA GLU A 48 37.12 -17.93 3.90
C GLU A 48 38.62 -18.30 4.00
N LYS A 49 39.42 -17.95 2.99
CA LYS A 49 40.89 -18.14 3.00
C LYS A 49 41.57 -17.29 4.07
N LEU A 50 41.11 -16.05 4.27
CA LEU A 50 41.63 -15.16 5.29
C LEU A 50 41.31 -15.70 6.70
N ASP A 51 40.07 -16.11 6.93
CA ASP A 51 39.64 -16.69 8.20
C ASP A 51 40.37 -18.00 8.53
N ALA A 52 40.61 -18.87 7.53
CA ALA A 52 41.38 -20.09 7.71
C ALA A 52 42.84 -19.78 8.08
N ALA A 53 43.49 -18.85 7.38
CA ALA A 53 44.86 -18.44 7.67
C ALA A 53 45.01 -17.73 9.02
N GLU A 54 43.99 -17.01 9.48
CA GLU A 54 43.95 -16.44 10.84
C GLU A 54 43.75 -17.52 11.90
N GLN A 55 42.88 -18.50 11.66
CA GLN A 55 42.69 -19.61 12.58
C GLN A 55 43.96 -20.47 12.71
N ASP A 56 44.68 -20.74 11.62
CA ASP A 56 45.92 -21.53 11.70
C ASP A 56 47.03 -20.85 12.52
N LYS A 57 46.98 -19.53 12.65
CA LYS A 57 47.94 -18.74 13.45
C LYS A 57 47.52 -18.54 14.91
N MET A 58 46.27 -18.85 15.25
CA MET A 58 45.73 -18.69 16.60
C MET A 58 45.96 -19.93 17.46
N THR A 59 46.31 -19.70 18.72
CA THR A 59 46.28 -20.74 19.76
C THR A 59 44.84 -21.22 20.01
N GLU A 60 44.66 -22.41 20.58
CA GLU A 60 43.30 -22.90 20.90
C GLU A 60 42.52 -21.93 21.80
N ALA A 61 43.18 -21.32 22.78
CA ALA A 61 42.57 -20.31 23.66
C ALA A 61 42.04 -19.09 22.88
N GLU A 62 42.78 -18.62 21.88
CA GLU A 62 42.36 -17.51 21.02
C GLU A 62 41.21 -17.90 20.07
N LYS A 63 41.21 -19.14 19.57
CA LYS A 63 40.08 -19.69 18.78
C LYS A 63 38.80 -19.76 19.61
N PHE A 64 38.88 -20.20 20.86
CA PHE A 64 37.73 -20.22 21.76
C PHE A 64 37.22 -18.81 22.07
N LYS A 65 38.13 -17.85 22.31
CA LYS A 65 37.77 -16.45 22.54
C LYS A 65 37.08 -15.83 21.31
N LYS A 66 37.64 -16.00 20.11
CA LYS A 66 37.03 -15.51 18.85
C LYS A 66 35.64 -16.12 18.61
N ARG A 67 35.45 -17.41 18.90
CA ARG A 67 34.14 -18.08 18.80
C ARG A 67 33.13 -17.56 19.84
N ALA A 68 33.56 -17.32 21.08
CA ALA A 68 32.71 -16.76 22.11
C ALA A 68 32.24 -15.34 21.75
N GLU A 69 33.16 -14.47 21.31
CA GLU A 69 32.85 -13.12 20.84
C GLU A 69 31.92 -13.14 19.63
N GLN A 70 32.13 -14.04 18.67
CA GLN A 70 31.23 -14.21 17.53
C GLN A 70 29.84 -14.72 17.93
N ALA A 71 29.76 -15.62 18.90
CA ALA A 71 28.48 -16.12 19.40
C ALA A 71 27.71 -15.02 20.15
N GLU A 72 28.40 -14.23 20.97
CA GLU A 72 27.81 -13.10 21.69
C GLU A 72 27.34 -12.00 20.72
N ALA A 73 28.14 -11.68 19.70
CA ALA A 73 27.74 -10.74 18.66
C ALA A 73 26.51 -11.22 17.89
N LYS A 74 26.45 -12.51 17.51
CA LYS A 74 25.27 -13.10 16.86
C LYS A 74 24.04 -13.09 17.76
N LEU A 75 24.22 -13.39 19.06
CA LEU A 75 23.14 -13.37 20.04
C LEU A 75 22.55 -11.97 20.16
N LYS A 76 23.41 -10.95 20.33
CA LYS A 76 22.98 -9.55 20.41
C LYS A 76 22.20 -9.11 19.17
N THR A 77 22.73 -9.39 17.97
CA THR A 77 22.03 -9.08 16.71
C THR A 77 20.69 -9.81 16.61
N SER A 78 20.62 -11.07 17.04
CA SER A 78 19.37 -11.84 17.04
C SER A 78 18.35 -11.30 18.04
N GLU A 79 18.78 -10.84 19.21
CA GLU A 79 17.91 -10.25 20.22
C GLU A 79 17.35 -8.89 19.76
N GLU A 80 18.19 -8.06 19.16
CA GLU A 80 17.78 -6.80 18.54
C GLU A 80 16.78 -7.05 17.40
N ALA A 81 17.06 -8.01 16.52
CA ALA A 81 16.14 -8.41 15.44
C ALA A 81 14.80 -8.92 15.99
N ARG A 82 14.82 -9.75 17.04
CA ARG A 82 13.61 -10.23 17.72
C ARG A 82 12.81 -9.07 18.30
N ARG A 83 13.47 -8.13 18.97
CA ARG A 83 12.82 -6.96 19.58
C ARG A 83 12.15 -6.09 18.53
N THR A 84 12.81 -5.85 17.40
CA THR A 84 12.22 -5.11 16.27
C THR A 84 11.02 -5.85 15.69
N ALA A 85 11.16 -7.15 15.43
CA ALA A 85 10.06 -7.97 14.91
C ALA A 85 8.84 -8.01 15.86
N GLU A 86 9.08 -8.00 17.18
CA GLU A 86 8.01 -7.91 18.18
C GLU A 86 7.31 -6.55 18.14
N ALA A 87 8.06 -5.46 18.03
CA ALA A 87 7.50 -4.11 17.89
C ALA A 87 6.68 -3.99 16.60
N ASP A 88 7.18 -4.48 15.47
CA ASP A 88 6.51 -4.47 14.17
C ASP A 88 5.22 -5.30 14.21
N ARG A 89 5.26 -6.48 14.82
CA ARG A 89 4.08 -7.33 15.01
C ARG A 89 3.01 -6.62 15.85
N ASP A 90 3.42 -6.00 16.94
CA ASP A 90 2.47 -5.34 17.85
C ASP A 90 1.88 -4.07 17.22
N GLU A 91 2.67 -3.35 16.41
CA GLU A 91 2.19 -2.23 15.61
C GLU A 91 1.22 -2.70 14.51
N ALA A 92 1.55 -3.76 13.78
CA ALA A 92 0.65 -4.34 12.77
C ALA A 92 -0.68 -4.80 13.39
N LYS A 93 -0.64 -5.38 14.58
CA LYS A 93 -1.87 -5.74 15.33
C LYS A 93 -2.70 -4.51 15.68
N ARG A 94 -2.07 -3.43 16.13
CA ARG A 94 -2.77 -2.16 16.42
C ARG A 94 -3.40 -1.56 15.18
N GLN A 95 -2.66 -1.49 14.08
CA GLN A 95 -3.15 -0.97 12.80
C GLN A 95 -4.30 -1.81 12.26
N HIS A 96 -4.19 -3.14 12.31
CA HIS A 96 -5.26 -4.04 11.92
C HIS A 96 -6.51 -3.85 12.78
N ALA A 97 -6.36 -3.77 14.11
CA ALA A 97 -7.47 -3.51 15.02
C ALA A 97 -8.14 -2.15 14.73
N ALA A 98 -7.35 -1.10 14.47
CA ALA A 98 -7.86 0.22 14.11
C ALA A 98 -8.63 0.20 12.78
N LEU A 99 -8.13 -0.51 11.76
CA LEU A 99 -8.81 -0.66 10.47
C LEU A 99 -10.13 -1.42 10.61
N VAL A 100 -10.14 -2.55 11.34
CA VAL A 100 -11.37 -3.31 11.59
C VAL A 100 -12.41 -2.42 12.30
N ARG A 101 -11.96 -1.66 13.30
CA ARG A 101 -12.82 -0.75 14.04
C ARG A 101 -13.38 0.37 13.15
N SER A 102 -12.52 1.03 12.37
CA SER A 102 -12.91 2.07 11.42
C SER A 102 -13.93 1.57 10.39
N ASN A 103 -13.69 0.40 9.78
CA ASN A 103 -14.63 -0.22 8.85
C ASN A 103 -15.97 -0.49 9.52
N ARG A 104 -15.95 -1.02 10.76
CA ARG A 104 -17.17 -1.30 11.51
C ARG A 104 -17.97 -0.04 11.83
N ILE A 105 -17.30 1.04 12.21
CA ILE A 105 -17.94 2.33 12.43
C ILE A 105 -18.51 2.89 11.12
N ALA A 106 -17.79 2.80 10.01
CA ALA A 106 -18.26 3.26 8.71
C ALA A 106 -19.53 2.50 8.27
N GLU A 107 -19.58 1.19 8.48
CA GLU A 107 -20.79 0.37 8.26
C GLU A 107 -21.97 0.83 9.14
N LEU A 108 -21.73 1.06 10.43
CA LEU A 108 -22.75 1.53 11.36
C LEU A 108 -23.25 2.94 10.99
N ALA A 109 -22.34 3.84 10.65
CA ALA A 109 -22.66 5.19 10.20
C ALA A 109 -23.52 5.13 8.93
N ALA A 110 -23.12 4.35 7.92
CA ALA A 110 -23.89 4.19 6.68
C ALA A 110 -25.27 3.58 6.94
N LYS A 111 -25.36 2.50 7.74
CA LYS A 111 -26.61 1.80 8.05
C LYS A 111 -27.62 2.70 8.77
N HIS A 112 -27.14 3.54 9.68
CA HIS A 112 -27.99 4.41 10.49
C HIS A 112 -28.04 5.85 9.97
N LYS A 113 -27.45 6.12 8.79
CA LYS A 113 -27.36 7.44 8.15
C LYS A 113 -26.70 8.51 9.03
N CYS A 114 -25.69 8.13 9.81
CA CYS A 114 -24.87 9.08 10.52
C CYS A 114 -23.93 9.78 9.53
N GLU A 115 -23.93 11.12 9.53
CA GLU A 115 -23.14 11.91 8.57
C GLU A 115 -21.64 11.94 8.90
N ASP A 116 -21.29 11.73 10.18
CA ASP A 116 -19.92 11.79 10.68
C ASP A 116 -19.52 10.49 11.39
N ALA A 117 -18.80 9.65 10.66
CA ALA A 117 -18.29 8.37 11.17
C ALA A 117 -17.21 8.56 12.25
N GLU A 118 -16.32 9.56 12.12
CA GLU A 118 -15.24 9.80 13.08
C GLU A 118 -15.81 10.31 14.42
N TYR A 119 -16.84 11.14 14.38
CA TYR A 119 -17.52 11.59 15.59
C TYR A 119 -18.34 10.47 16.26
N LEU A 120 -18.99 9.61 15.46
CA LEU A 120 -19.64 8.40 15.97
C LEU A 120 -18.61 7.51 16.70
N ASP A 121 -17.41 7.40 16.14
CA ASP A 121 -16.33 6.63 16.71
C ASP A 121 -15.87 7.14 18.08
N PHE A 122 -15.60 8.45 18.15
CA PHE A 122 -15.23 9.16 19.37
C PHE A 122 -16.28 8.98 20.47
N LEU A 123 -17.57 9.04 20.13
CA LEU A 123 -18.65 8.86 21.09
C LEU A 123 -18.76 7.42 21.58
N ALA A 124 -18.52 6.44 20.72
CA ALA A 124 -18.49 5.04 21.10
C ALA A 124 -17.33 4.76 22.07
N GLU A 125 -16.14 5.30 21.81
CA GLU A 125 -14.99 5.20 22.73
C GLU A 125 -15.27 5.87 24.08
N LYS A 126 -15.79 7.10 24.07
CA LYS A 126 -16.10 7.86 25.28
C LYS A 126 -17.10 7.13 26.19
N ARG A 127 -18.03 6.37 25.61
CA ARG A 127 -19.03 5.58 26.34
C ARG A 127 -18.60 4.14 26.61
N GLY A 128 -17.42 3.71 26.12
CA GLY A 128 -16.93 2.35 26.27
C GLY A 128 -17.81 1.30 25.57
N VAL A 129 -18.45 1.67 24.45
CA VAL A 129 -19.33 0.78 23.70
C VAL A 129 -18.51 -0.18 22.86
N ASP A 130 -18.79 -1.47 22.98
CA ASP A 130 -18.25 -2.48 22.06
C ASP A 130 -19.04 -2.47 20.76
N ILE A 131 -18.44 -1.91 19.71
CA ILE A 131 -19.07 -1.75 18.40
C ILE A 131 -19.10 -3.05 17.58
N ASN A 132 -18.40 -4.09 18.03
CA ASN A 132 -18.40 -5.41 17.42
C ASN A 132 -19.61 -6.25 17.88
N ASP A 133 -20.26 -5.84 18.96
CA ASP A 133 -21.52 -6.41 19.43
C ASP A 133 -22.69 -5.64 18.80
N ASP A 134 -23.36 -6.27 17.84
CA ASP A 134 -24.51 -5.70 17.10
C ASP A 134 -25.61 -5.17 18.03
N ALA A 135 -25.87 -5.84 19.16
CA ALA A 135 -26.92 -5.44 20.08
C ALA A 135 -26.52 -4.14 20.80
N LYS A 136 -25.30 -4.08 21.36
CA LYS A 136 -24.80 -2.89 22.06
C LYS A 136 -24.60 -1.71 21.12
N ALA A 137 -24.09 -1.96 19.92
CA ALA A 137 -23.96 -0.93 18.88
C ALA A 137 -25.33 -0.35 18.50
N GLY A 138 -26.34 -1.21 18.33
CA GLY A 138 -27.71 -0.78 18.05
C GLY A 138 -28.33 0.06 19.17
N GLU A 139 -28.23 -0.40 20.42
CA GLU A 139 -28.72 0.35 21.59
C GLU A 139 -28.05 1.72 21.72
N PHE A 140 -26.73 1.77 21.52
CA PHE A 140 -25.96 3.00 21.52
C PHE A 140 -26.43 3.98 20.44
N ILE A 141 -26.60 3.51 19.20
CA ILE A 141 -27.03 4.37 18.08
C ILE A 141 -28.45 4.91 18.35
N GLU A 142 -29.37 4.08 18.84
CA GLU A 142 -30.74 4.51 19.12
C GLU A 142 -30.82 5.50 20.30
N ALA A 143 -29.96 5.36 21.30
CA ALA A 143 -29.80 6.37 22.33
C ALA A 143 -29.23 7.68 21.74
N LEU A 144 -28.23 7.57 20.87
CA LEU A 144 -27.58 8.74 20.26
C LEU A 144 -28.52 9.52 19.33
N LYS A 145 -29.39 8.84 18.57
CA LYS A 145 -30.43 9.48 17.76
C LYS A 145 -31.39 10.35 18.58
N LYS A 146 -31.68 9.96 19.82
CA LYS A 146 -32.55 10.73 20.74
C LYS A 146 -31.83 11.94 21.33
N GLU A 147 -30.57 11.75 21.74
CA GLU A 147 -29.78 12.80 22.38
C GLU A 147 -29.27 13.85 21.39
N ALA A 148 -28.89 13.41 20.19
CA ALA A 148 -28.25 14.26 19.19
C ALA A 148 -28.71 13.90 17.77
N PRO A 149 -30.00 14.13 17.44
CA PRO A 149 -30.57 13.79 16.13
C PRO A 149 -29.89 14.50 14.96
N LYS A 150 -29.25 15.64 15.22
CA LYS A 150 -28.54 16.46 14.21
C LYS A 150 -27.38 15.76 13.49
N TYR A 151 -26.86 14.67 14.04
CA TYR A 151 -25.77 13.88 13.42
C TYR A 151 -26.28 12.76 12.52
N PHE A 152 -27.61 12.60 12.41
CA PHE A 152 -28.26 11.59 11.59
C PHE A 152 -29.08 12.27 10.52
N ALA A 153 -28.93 11.81 9.28
CA ALA A 153 -29.76 12.30 8.19
C ALA A 153 -31.21 11.92 8.46
N ALA A 154 -32.11 12.90 8.30
CA ALA A 154 -33.53 12.67 8.42
C ALA A 154 -34.00 11.65 7.37
N ASP A 155 -34.94 10.77 7.74
CA ASP A 155 -35.69 9.95 6.79
C ASP A 155 -36.66 10.85 6.00
N VAL A 156 -36.10 11.68 5.12
CA VAL A 156 -36.89 12.43 4.16
C VAL A 156 -37.34 11.45 3.08
N LYS A 157 -38.65 11.14 3.05
CA LYS A 157 -39.23 10.45 1.90
C LYS A 157 -38.90 11.25 0.64
N PRO A 158 -38.39 10.62 -0.44
CA PRO A 158 -38.25 11.30 -1.72
C PRO A 158 -39.64 11.81 -2.12
N GLY A 159 -39.87 13.12 -2.02
CA GLY A 159 -41.18 13.73 -2.32
C GLY A 159 -41.68 14.80 -1.34
N ALA A 160 -41.07 14.97 -0.16
CA ALA A 160 -41.44 16.07 0.75
C ALA A 160 -40.75 17.39 0.38
N GLY A 161 -40.90 17.78 -0.88
CA GLY A 161 -40.25 18.96 -1.47
C GLY A 161 -40.26 18.82 -2.99
N ALA A 162 -41.44 18.83 -3.60
CA ALA A 162 -41.52 18.95 -5.05
C ALA A 162 -40.82 20.26 -5.46
N PRO A 163 -39.77 20.22 -6.31
CA PRO A 163 -39.34 21.42 -7.01
C PRO A 163 -40.53 21.92 -7.84
N PRO A 164 -40.65 23.24 -8.11
CA PRO A 164 -41.62 23.72 -9.09
C PRO A 164 -41.42 22.95 -10.40
N PRO A 165 -42.49 22.65 -11.16
CA PRO A 165 -42.39 21.81 -12.34
C PRO A 165 -41.32 22.35 -13.28
N GLN A 166 -40.26 21.55 -13.49
CA GLN A 166 -39.27 21.83 -14.51
C GLN A 166 -40.00 21.87 -15.85
N GLN A 167 -39.81 22.97 -16.57
CA GLN A 167 -40.26 23.11 -17.95
C GLN A 167 -39.79 21.89 -18.77
N PRO A 168 -40.58 21.40 -19.73
CA PRO A 168 -40.21 20.21 -20.50
C PRO A 168 -38.84 20.42 -21.15
N GLN A 169 -37.85 19.60 -20.77
CA GLN A 169 -36.60 19.53 -21.50
C GLN A 169 -36.93 19.07 -22.92
N GLU A 170 -36.64 19.94 -23.90
CA GLU A 170 -36.70 19.60 -25.30
C GLU A 170 -35.86 18.35 -25.56
N LYS A 171 -36.44 17.38 -26.26
CA LYS A 171 -35.72 16.20 -26.73
C LYS A 171 -34.50 16.65 -27.53
N PRO A 172 -33.30 16.09 -27.29
CA PRO A 172 -32.13 16.42 -28.08
C PRO A 172 -32.39 16.06 -29.54
N GLN A 173 -32.11 17.00 -30.44
CA GLN A 173 -32.29 16.81 -31.88
C GLN A 173 -31.20 15.87 -32.43
N PRO A 174 -31.53 15.01 -33.43
CA PRO A 174 -30.54 14.18 -34.08
C PRO A 174 -29.53 15.08 -34.81
N GLY A 175 -28.30 15.14 -34.29
CA GLY A 175 -27.24 16.03 -34.80
C GLY A 175 -26.36 16.64 -33.71
N ASP A 176 -26.81 16.63 -32.45
CA ASP A 176 -25.97 17.07 -31.32
C ASP A 176 -24.88 16.06 -30.98
N ARG A 177 -23.73 16.55 -30.47
CA ARG A 177 -22.56 15.74 -30.08
C ARG A 177 -22.90 14.56 -29.17
N ILE A 178 -23.94 14.67 -28.36
CA ILE A 178 -24.40 13.58 -27.48
C ILE A 178 -25.13 12.50 -28.28
N GLY A 179 -25.90 12.88 -29.30
CA GLY A 179 -26.56 11.94 -30.21
C GLY A 179 -25.56 11.14 -31.03
N SER A 180 -24.49 11.76 -31.53
CA SER A 180 -23.44 11.05 -32.28
C SER A 180 -22.64 10.08 -31.41
N ILE A 181 -22.39 10.42 -30.14
CA ILE A 181 -21.74 9.50 -29.19
C ILE A 181 -22.63 8.28 -28.90
N ILE A 182 -23.93 8.48 -28.72
CA ILE A 182 -24.88 7.38 -28.46
C ILE A 182 -25.01 6.47 -29.69
N GLU A 183 -25.03 7.04 -30.90
CA GLU A 183 -25.09 6.27 -32.15
C GLU A 183 -23.79 5.49 -32.42
N SER A 184 -22.64 6.04 -32.00
CA SER A 184 -21.34 5.36 -32.06
C SER A 184 -21.25 4.17 -31.10
N LEU A 185 -21.86 4.28 -29.91
CA LEU A 185 -21.89 3.20 -28.92
C LEU A 185 -22.86 2.08 -29.35
N ASN A 186 -23.98 2.42 -29.98
CA ASN A 186 -24.96 1.43 -30.45
C ASN A 186 -24.54 0.67 -31.71
N ASN A 187 -23.62 1.23 -32.52
CA ASN A 187 -23.09 0.59 -33.71
C ASN A 187 -21.65 0.07 -33.54
N ALA A 188 -21.13 0.02 -32.31
CA ALA A 188 -19.82 -0.56 -32.05
C ALA A 188 -19.86 -2.08 -32.31
N PRO A 189 -18.95 -2.63 -33.14
CA PRO A 189 -18.93 -4.06 -33.41
C PRO A 189 -18.62 -4.85 -32.13
N GLU A 190 -19.43 -5.87 -31.85
CA GLU A 190 -19.21 -6.79 -30.73
C GLU A 190 -17.83 -7.46 -30.88
N ILE A 191 -16.95 -7.19 -29.91
CA ILE A 191 -15.70 -7.92 -29.77
C ILE A 191 -16.07 -9.31 -29.25
N GLN A 192 -16.17 -10.28 -30.17
CA GLN A 192 -16.31 -11.68 -29.79
C GLN A 192 -15.03 -12.10 -29.04
N PRO A 193 -15.12 -12.61 -27.81
CA PRO A 193 -13.95 -13.12 -27.11
C PRO A 193 -13.52 -14.43 -27.79
N GLU A 194 -12.42 -14.38 -28.55
CA GLU A 194 -11.73 -15.59 -28.98
C GLU A 194 -11.19 -16.31 -27.74
N ILE A 195 -11.84 -17.43 -27.42
CA ILE A 195 -11.32 -18.45 -26.51
C ILE A 195 -10.62 -19.50 -27.39
N GLN A 196 -9.31 -19.32 -27.62
CA GLN A 196 -8.22 -20.32 -27.60
C GLN A 196 -6.96 -19.82 -28.30
#